data_AF-A0A3D5B1I5-F1
#
_entry.id   AF-A0A3D5B1I5-F1
#
_cell.length_a   1.000
_cell.length_b   1.000
_cell.length_c   1.000
_cell.angle_alpha   90.00
_cell.angle_beta   90.00
_cell.angle_gamma   90.00
#
_symmetry.space_group_name_H-M   'P 1'
#
loop_
_entity.id
_entity.type
_entity.pdbx_description
1 polymer ?
#
loop_
_entity_poly.entity_id
_entity_poly.type
_entity_poly.pdbx_seq_one_letter_code
_entity_poly.pdbx_strand_id
1 'polypeptide(L)'
;MKTTNLHDLQASVQDKSAFLQLGDYLKMAQAFLSYLQASNPTRIVSPSHNNYIFYQYSKSDGYKITRPLNSDLFIESPEEMKDKFERFISFLSDLKKLQERVSSNETYKDYIESREIDKVIYTLQQTIGCVGDSFDNSNQSRKRIGMLFEVLVKLIIKELGMECEPRTVNLPIPNQPGYSMSYELDLVFSKNKAILTSETKFIHPTEIVGSVKTTSKDRIDKVFLDKFLLSRLLGRDIKVVAVFLHDVQRAVKGKSIFGINSTFKTNHFLGYTVALNKLDGVYYVDPRPEMTSNPKLAEQVRDFQKFLTVDLWTLTKTDH
;
A
#
# COMPACT_ATOMS: atom_id res chain seq x y z
N MET A 1 26.08 -11.03 -20.72
CA MET A 1 24.78 -11.10 -20.00
C MET A 1 23.72 -10.46 -20.88
N LYS A 2 22.55 -11.07 -21.02
CA LYS A 2 21.45 -10.50 -21.81
C LYS A 2 20.89 -9.29 -21.05
N THR A 3 20.93 -8.10 -21.65
CA THR A 3 20.36 -6.89 -21.06
C THR A 3 18.85 -7.05 -20.91
N THR A 4 18.34 -6.93 -19.69
CA THR A 4 16.90 -6.98 -19.40
C THR A 4 16.21 -5.82 -20.11
N ASN A 5 15.23 -6.12 -20.96
CA ASN A 5 14.42 -5.11 -21.63
C ASN A 5 13.03 -4.97 -20.98
N LEU A 6 12.25 -4.00 -21.42
CA LEU A 6 10.93 -3.72 -20.86
C LEU A 6 9.95 -4.90 -20.98
N HIS A 7 10.00 -5.69 -22.06
CA HIS A 7 9.17 -6.89 -22.21
C HIS A 7 9.52 -7.99 -21.21
N ASP A 8 10.81 -8.19 -20.90
CA ASP A 8 11.24 -9.14 -19.87
C ASP A 8 10.70 -8.72 -18.48
N LEU A 9 10.69 -7.41 -18.20
CA LEU A 9 10.09 -6.86 -16.97
C LEU A 9 8.57 -7.06 -16.94
N GLN A 10 7.88 -6.86 -18.06
CA GLN A 10 6.44 -7.10 -18.16
C GLN A 10 6.08 -8.57 -17.88
N ALA A 11 6.82 -9.50 -18.48
CA ALA A 11 6.66 -10.93 -18.24
C ALA A 11 6.85 -11.27 -16.75
N SER A 12 7.87 -10.68 -16.12
CA SER A 12 8.13 -10.85 -14.68
C SER A 12 6.97 -10.35 -13.80
N VAL A 13 6.39 -9.20 -14.12
CA VAL A 13 5.21 -8.67 -13.41
C VAL A 13 3.98 -9.55 -13.63
N GLN A 14 3.81 -10.15 -14.81
CA GLN A 14 2.68 -11.03 -15.13
C GLN A 14 2.75 -12.42 -14.51
N ASP A 15 3.95 -12.89 -14.14
CA ASP A 15 4.15 -14.23 -13.61
C ASP A 15 3.42 -14.44 -12.27
N LYS A 16 2.37 -15.27 -12.30
CA LYS A 16 1.53 -15.56 -11.14
C LYS A 16 2.24 -16.41 -10.07
N SER A 17 3.37 -17.02 -10.41
CA SER A 17 4.20 -17.81 -9.48
C SER A 17 5.27 -16.97 -8.77
N ALA A 18 5.48 -15.72 -9.20
CA ALA A 18 6.40 -14.78 -8.58
C ALA A 18 5.78 -14.03 -7.39
N PHE A 19 6.60 -13.23 -6.69
CA PHE A 19 6.20 -12.36 -5.57
C PHE A 19 5.71 -13.11 -4.32
N LEU A 20 6.35 -14.23 -3.99
CA LEU A 20 6.00 -15.07 -2.84
C LEU A 20 6.67 -14.58 -1.54
N GLN A 21 7.71 -13.77 -1.65
CA GLN A 21 8.50 -13.24 -0.54
C GLN A 21 8.99 -11.82 -0.84
N LEU A 22 9.35 -11.05 0.19
CA LEU A 22 9.80 -9.66 0.04
C LEU A 22 11.00 -9.51 -0.90
N GLY A 23 11.92 -10.49 -0.90
CA GLY A 23 13.09 -10.49 -1.79
C GLY A 23 12.74 -10.54 -3.28
N ASP A 24 11.56 -11.06 -3.66
CA ASP A 24 11.14 -11.06 -5.07
C ASP A 24 10.76 -9.64 -5.54
N TYR A 25 10.21 -8.81 -4.65
CA TYR A 25 9.96 -7.40 -4.93
C TYR A 25 11.27 -6.64 -5.11
N LEU A 26 12.29 -6.92 -4.30
CA LEU A 26 13.62 -6.32 -4.47
C LEU A 26 14.20 -6.67 -5.85
N LYS A 27 14.15 -7.95 -6.25
CA LYS A 27 14.65 -8.38 -7.57
C LYS A 27 13.96 -7.61 -8.70
N MET A 28 12.64 -7.45 -8.64
CA MET A 28 11.87 -6.67 -9.61
C MET A 28 12.30 -5.20 -9.61
N ALA A 29 12.44 -4.58 -8.44
CA ALA A 29 12.86 -3.19 -8.31
C ALA A 29 14.27 -2.97 -8.88
N GLN A 30 15.23 -3.81 -8.52
CA GLN A 30 16.60 -3.73 -9.06
C GLN A 30 16.63 -3.93 -10.58
N ALA A 31 15.90 -4.91 -11.11
CA ALA A 31 15.84 -5.14 -12.55
C ALA A 31 15.28 -3.93 -13.30
N PHE A 32 14.25 -3.28 -12.76
CA PHE A 32 13.69 -2.06 -13.33
C PHE A 32 14.66 -0.87 -13.23
N LEU A 33 15.29 -0.65 -12.07
CA LEU A 33 16.23 0.46 -11.86
C LEU A 33 17.48 0.30 -12.75
N SER A 34 18.01 -0.92 -12.87
CA SER A 34 19.09 -1.23 -13.82
C SER A 34 18.68 -0.98 -15.27
N TYR A 35 17.43 -1.29 -15.63
CA TYR A 35 16.89 -0.94 -16.95
C TYR A 35 16.82 0.58 -17.15
N LEU A 36 16.37 1.35 -16.15
CA LEU A 36 16.36 2.81 -16.24
C LEU A 36 17.77 3.38 -16.43
N GLN A 37 18.77 2.89 -15.68
CA GLN A 37 20.16 3.32 -15.83
C GLN A 37 20.71 2.98 -17.22
N ALA A 38 20.45 1.77 -17.72
CA ALA A 38 20.95 1.31 -19.02
C ALA A 38 20.26 2.00 -20.21
N SER A 39 18.95 2.25 -20.10
CA SER A 39 18.16 2.87 -21.17
C SER A 39 18.19 4.41 -21.14
N ASN A 40 18.59 5.00 -20.01
CA ASN A 40 18.67 6.43 -19.76
C ASN A 40 17.45 7.22 -20.30
N PRO A 41 16.22 6.89 -19.84
CA PRO A 41 15.01 7.51 -20.35
C PRO A 41 14.95 8.99 -19.97
N THR A 42 14.11 9.75 -20.69
CA THR A 42 13.96 11.17 -20.39
C THR A 42 13.24 11.34 -19.05
N ARG A 43 13.93 11.93 -18.07
CA ARG A 43 13.39 12.28 -16.74
C ARG A 43 12.74 13.65 -16.78
N ILE A 44 11.45 13.74 -16.47
CA ILE A 44 10.62 14.94 -16.64
C ILE A 44 10.02 15.32 -15.29
N VAL A 45 10.29 16.54 -14.81
CA VAL A 45 9.71 17.07 -13.58
C VAL A 45 8.29 17.60 -13.86
N SER A 46 7.33 17.30 -13.00
CA SER A 46 5.97 17.81 -13.14
C SER A 46 5.95 19.34 -12.99
N PRO A 47 5.36 20.09 -13.93
CA PRO A 47 5.23 21.54 -13.80
C PRO A 47 4.22 21.97 -12.73
N SER A 48 3.44 21.02 -12.18
CA SER A 48 2.45 21.31 -11.15
C SER A 48 2.93 21.03 -9.73
N HIS A 49 3.89 20.11 -9.58
CA HIS A 49 4.41 19.67 -8.28
C HIS A 49 5.84 19.18 -8.48
N ASN A 50 6.83 19.98 -8.10
CA ASN A 50 8.23 19.74 -8.46
C ASN A 50 8.84 18.48 -7.84
N ASN A 51 8.22 17.93 -6.79
CA ASN A 51 8.63 16.67 -6.19
C ASN A 51 8.08 15.43 -6.91
N TYR A 52 7.36 15.60 -8.02
CA TYR A 52 6.93 14.47 -8.85
C TYR A 52 7.64 14.47 -10.20
N ILE A 53 8.08 13.29 -10.61
CA ILE A 53 8.78 13.06 -11.87
C ILE A 53 8.08 11.99 -12.72
N PHE A 54 8.45 11.94 -13.99
CA PHE A 54 8.03 10.94 -14.96
C PHE A 54 9.26 10.46 -15.74
N TYR A 55 9.26 9.19 -16.14
CA TYR A 55 10.18 8.70 -17.17
C TYR A 55 9.41 8.49 -18.47
N GLN A 56 9.96 9.01 -19.57
CA GLN A 56 9.53 8.67 -20.91
C GLN A 56 10.52 7.67 -21.50
N TYR A 57 10.05 6.45 -21.77
CA TYR A 57 10.87 5.41 -22.36
C TYR A 57 11.26 5.73 -23.81
N SER A 58 12.19 4.93 -24.33
CA SER A 58 12.74 5.09 -25.67
C SER A 58 11.72 4.85 -26.79
N LYS A 59 12.12 5.13 -28.04
CA LYS A 59 11.31 4.82 -29.23
C LYS A 59 10.99 3.34 -29.36
N SER A 60 11.93 2.44 -29.03
CA SER A 60 11.69 0.99 -29.09
C SER A 60 10.63 0.52 -28.10
N ASP A 61 10.41 1.30 -27.03
CA ASP A 61 9.39 1.06 -26.01
C ASP A 61 8.10 1.87 -26.25
N GLY A 62 7.96 2.45 -27.45
CA GLY A 62 6.77 3.18 -27.89
C GLY A 62 6.55 4.54 -27.21
N TYR A 63 7.61 5.16 -26.67
CA TYR A 63 7.53 6.43 -25.91
C TYR A 63 6.54 6.40 -24.75
N LYS A 64 6.24 5.22 -24.21
CA LYS A 64 5.35 5.08 -23.05
C LYS A 64 5.93 5.85 -21.86
N ILE A 65 5.05 6.43 -21.06
CA ILE A 65 5.42 7.29 -19.93
C ILE A 65 5.05 6.56 -18.64
N THR A 66 5.92 6.55 -17.63
CA THR A 66 5.59 6.04 -16.29
C THR A 66 4.56 6.91 -15.60
N ARG A 67 3.81 6.37 -14.65
CA ARG A 67 3.05 7.17 -13.67
C ARG A 67 3.92 8.23 -12.99
N PRO A 68 3.31 9.26 -12.38
CA PRO A 68 4.05 10.19 -11.55
C PRO A 68 4.73 9.46 -10.39
N LEU A 69 5.99 9.79 -10.13
CA LEU A 69 6.78 9.25 -9.03
C LEU A 69 7.18 10.39 -8.09
N ASN A 70 6.83 10.31 -6.81
CA ASN A 70 7.36 11.21 -5.80
C ASN A 70 8.88 10.98 -5.66
N SER A 71 9.69 11.94 -6.08
CA SER A 71 11.16 11.87 -6.01
C SER A 71 11.71 11.97 -4.59
N ASP A 72 10.90 12.42 -3.62
CA ASP A 72 11.28 12.42 -2.21
C ASP A 72 11.23 10.99 -1.62
N LEU A 73 10.51 10.09 -2.29
CA LEU A 73 10.30 8.70 -1.88
C LEU A 73 10.97 7.66 -2.80
N PHE A 74 11.02 7.92 -4.10
CA PHE A 74 11.51 6.97 -5.09
C PHE A 74 13.04 6.87 -5.08
N ILE A 75 13.56 5.67 -4.85
CA ILE A 75 15.00 5.40 -4.91
C ILE A 75 15.38 5.09 -6.37
N GLU A 76 16.28 5.89 -6.95
CA GLU A 76 16.64 5.80 -8.37
C GLU A 76 17.85 4.87 -8.64
N SER A 77 18.64 4.50 -7.62
CA SER A 77 19.80 3.59 -7.76
C SER A 77 19.46 2.15 -7.34
N PRO A 78 19.82 1.13 -8.16
CA PRO A 78 19.64 -0.27 -7.80
C PRO A 78 20.52 -0.72 -6.63
N GLU A 79 21.72 -0.14 -6.46
CA GLU A 79 22.61 -0.38 -5.32
C GLU A 79 22.03 0.22 -4.04
N GLU A 80 21.62 1.50 -4.10
CA GLU A 80 20.99 2.17 -2.95
C GLU A 80 19.71 1.46 -2.52
N MET A 81 18.89 1.02 -3.48
CA MET A 81 17.67 0.26 -3.22
C MET A 81 17.98 -1.05 -2.49
N LYS A 82 19.04 -1.76 -2.89
CA LYS A 82 19.47 -2.99 -2.23
C LYS A 82 19.88 -2.74 -0.78
N ASP A 83 20.76 -1.76 -0.55
CA ASP A 83 21.27 -1.45 0.78
C ASP A 83 20.15 -1.00 1.72
N LYS A 84 19.22 -0.16 1.24
CA LYS A 84 18.02 0.27 1.98
C LYS A 84 17.09 -0.90 2.26
N PHE A 85 16.91 -1.82 1.31
CA PHE A 85 16.09 -3.00 1.52
C PHE A 85 16.69 -3.94 2.57
N GLU A 86 18.00 -4.18 2.56
CA GLU A 86 18.67 -5.02 3.55
C GLU A 86 18.52 -4.42 4.97
N ARG A 87 18.68 -3.11 5.11
CA ARG A 87 18.38 -2.40 6.36
C ARG A 87 16.92 -2.51 6.76
N PHE A 88 15.99 -2.39 5.81
CA PHE A 88 14.57 -2.57 6.05
C PHE A 88 14.25 -3.98 6.57
N ILE A 89 14.82 -5.04 5.99
CA ILE A 89 14.63 -6.41 6.48
C ILE A 89 15.19 -6.59 7.89
N SER A 90 16.40 -6.06 8.16
CA SER A 90 16.97 -6.06 9.52
C SER A 90 16.05 -5.33 10.50
N PHE A 91 15.54 -4.17 10.10
CA PHE A 91 14.61 -3.38 10.90
C PHE A 91 13.31 -4.13 11.18
N LEU A 92 12.71 -4.83 10.19
CA LEU A 92 11.50 -5.64 10.42
C LEU A 92 11.75 -6.76 11.44
N SER A 93 12.93 -7.39 11.40
CA SER A 93 13.32 -8.41 12.38
C SER A 93 13.36 -7.85 13.80
N ASP A 94 13.90 -6.65 13.97
CA ASP A 94 13.99 -6.01 15.29
C ASP A 94 12.66 -5.38 15.72
N LEU A 95 11.88 -4.85 14.78
CA LEU A 95 10.53 -4.38 15.01
C LEU A 95 9.62 -5.50 15.52
N LYS A 96 9.74 -6.72 14.99
CA LYS A 96 9.03 -7.89 15.51
C LYS A 96 9.35 -8.17 16.99
N LYS A 97 10.60 -7.99 17.41
CA LYS A 97 11.07 -8.24 18.79
C LYS A 97 10.69 -7.10 19.74
N LEU A 98 10.91 -5.87 19.30
CA LEU A 98 10.74 -4.65 20.10
C LEU A 98 9.27 -4.19 20.15
N GLN A 99 8.51 -4.45 19.08
CA GLN A 99 7.13 -4.01 18.88
C GLN A 99 7.01 -2.49 19.01
N GLU A 100 6.00 -1.96 19.70
CA GLU A 100 5.79 -0.52 19.85
C GLU A 100 6.97 0.21 20.51
N ARG A 101 7.82 -0.50 21.27
CA ARG A 101 9.00 0.07 21.94
C ARG A 101 10.05 0.58 20.97
N VAL A 102 9.98 0.19 19.68
CA VAL A 102 10.87 0.74 18.64
C VAL A 102 10.73 2.26 18.54
N SER A 103 9.54 2.79 18.76
CA SER A 103 9.24 4.22 18.56
C SER A 103 9.86 5.12 19.62
N SER A 104 10.27 4.53 20.74
CA SER A 104 11.01 5.19 21.83
C SER A 104 12.49 4.81 21.86
N ASN A 105 12.97 4.03 20.88
CA ASN A 105 14.34 3.55 20.84
C ASN A 105 15.20 4.54 20.04
N GLU A 106 16.11 5.23 20.72
CA GLU A 106 17.01 6.23 20.12
C GLU A 106 17.83 5.67 18.94
N THR A 107 18.19 4.38 18.93
CA THR A 107 18.90 3.74 17.82
C THR A 107 18.14 3.83 16.49
N TYR A 108 16.80 3.83 16.55
CA TYR A 108 15.94 3.82 15.35
C TYR A 108 15.34 5.18 15.03
N LYS A 109 15.61 6.21 15.84
CA LYS A 109 15.01 7.53 15.68
C LYS A 109 15.31 8.12 14.30
N ASP A 110 16.58 8.23 13.94
CA ASP A 110 17.00 8.79 12.65
C ASP A 110 16.48 7.95 11.47
N TYR A 111 16.44 6.63 11.63
CA TYR A 111 15.93 5.71 10.61
C TYR A 111 14.44 5.97 10.31
N ILE A 112 13.63 6.09 11.37
CA ILE A 112 12.20 6.40 11.29
C ILE A 112 11.99 7.83 10.77
N GLU A 113 12.70 8.83 11.29
CA GLU A 113 12.58 10.22 10.85
C GLU A 113 12.96 10.41 9.36
N SER A 114 13.91 9.63 8.85
CA SER A 114 14.31 9.65 7.44
C SER A 114 13.25 9.08 6.46
N ARG A 115 12.20 8.45 7.01
CA ARG A 115 11.14 7.74 6.29
C ARG A 115 11.65 6.63 5.36
N GLU A 116 12.80 6.02 5.66
CA GLU A 116 13.39 4.99 4.79
C GLU A 116 12.45 3.80 4.57
N ILE A 117 11.61 3.46 5.56
CA ILE A 117 10.59 2.41 5.45
C ILE A 117 9.61 2.72 4.32
N ASP A 118 9.06 3.94 4.29
CA ASP A 118 8.14 4.35 3.23
C ASP A 118 8.85 4.43 1.87
N LYS A 119 10.12 4.89 1.82
CA LYS A 119 10.91 4.95 0.58
C LYS A 119 11.10 3.58 -0.07
N VAL A 120 11.45 2.58 0.75
CA VAL A 120 11.61 1.19 0.30
C VAL A 120 10.29 0.66 -0.23
N ILE A 121 9.21 0.72 0.56
CA ILE A 121 7.89 0.19 0.18
C ILE A 121 7.34 0.89 -1.07
N TYR A 122 7.47 2.22 -1.12
CA TYR A 122 7.07 3.03 -2.26
C TYR A 122 7.82 2.63 -3.52
N THR A 123 9.13 2.45 -3.45
CA THR A 123 9.96 2.08 -4.61
C THR A 123 9.61 0.66 -5.09
N LEU A 124 9.53 -0.31 -4.18
CA LEU A 124 9.12 -1.69 -4.52
C LEU A 124 7.81 -1.71 -5.30
N GLN A 125 6.79 -0.98 -4.83
CA GLN A 125 5.49 -0.95 -5.49
C GLN A 125 5.46 -0.10 -6.76
N GLN A 126 6.16 1.03 -6.80
CA GLN A 126 6.13 1.92 -7.95
C GLN A 126 6.96 1.42 -9.14
N THR A 127 8.01 0.63 -8.91
CA THR A 127 8.70 -0.06 -10.02
C THR A 127 7.74 -1.01 -10.77
N ILE A 128 6.98 -1.84 -10.03
CA ILE A 128 5.89 -2.66 -10.60
C ILE A 128 4.86 -1.79 -11.31
N GLY A 129 4.53 -0.65 -10.72
CA GLY A 129 3.65 0.35 -11.29
C GLY A 129 4.12 0.87 -12.66
N CYS A 130 5.37 1.28 -12.76
CA CYS A 130 5.99 1.83 -13.97
C CYS A 130 6.08 0.79 -15.10
N VAL A 131 6.39 -0.45 -14.76
CA VAL A 131 6.35 -1.56 -15.71
C VAL A 131 4.90 -1.84 -16.13
N GLY A 132 3.95 -1.81 -15.20
CA GLY A 132 2.54 -1.97 -15.52
C GLY A 132 1.98 -0.90 -16.47
N ASP A 133 2.45 0.34 -16.37
CA ASP A 133 2.04 1.43 -17.27
C ASP A 133 2.53 1.21 -18.72
N SER A 134 3.49 0.31 -18.93
CA SER A 134 3.94 -0.07 -20.27
C SER A 134 3.11 -1.20 -20.89
N PHE A 135 2.15 -1.80 -20.19
CA PHE A 135 1.31 -2.88 -20.74
C PHE A 135 0.32 -2.33 -21.77
N ASP A 136 -0.03 -3.13 -22.77
CA ASP A 136 -1.07 -2.74 -23.75
C ASP A 136 -2.48 -2.83 -23.14
N ASN A 137 -2.73 -3.81 -22.27
CA ASN A 137 -4.00 -3.95 -21.55
C ASN A 137 -3.95 -3.24 -20.18
N SER A 138 -4.35 -1.98 -20.16
CA SER A 138 -4.37 -1.13 -18.96
C SER A 138 -5.28 -1.64 -17.84
N ASN A 139 -6.37 -2.35 -18.16
CA ASN A 139 -7.28 -2.89 -17.14
C ASN A 139 -6.65 -4.06 -16.39
N GLN A 140 -6.10 -5.02 -17.13
CA GLN A 140 -5.45 -6.19 -16.55
C GLN A 140 -4.20 -5.78 -15.75
N SER A 141 -3.43 -4.83 -16.27
CA SER A 141 -2.28 -4.24 -15.59
C SER A 141 -2.67 -3.63 -14.24
N ARG A 142 -3.68 -2.74 -14.20
CA ARG A 142 -4.16 -2.12 -12.96
C ARG A 142 -4.59 -3.16 -11.90
N LYS A 143 -5.30 -4.21 -12.32
CA LYS A 143 -5.71 -5.30 -11.41
C LYS A 143 -4.50 -6.03 -10.83
N ARG A 144 -3.51 -6.37 -11.67
CA ARG A 144 -2.30 -7.06 -11.23
C ARG A 144 -1.47 -6.21 -10.27
N ILE A 145 -1.28 -4.93 -10.56
CA ILE A 145 -0.55 -3.99 -9.70
C ILE A 145 -1.22 -3.87 -8.33
N GLY A 146 -2.55 -3.76 -8.29
CA GLY A 146 -3.32 -3.72 -7.05
C GLY A 146 -3.14 -4.98 -6.21
N MET A 147 -3.25 -6.14 -6.83
CA MET A 147 -3.04 -7.43 -6.18
C MET A 147 -1.60 -7.59 -5.64
N LEU A 148 -0.59 -7.13 -6.38
CA LEU A 148 0.80 -7.17 -5.90
C LEU A 148 1.01 -6.20 -4.72
N PHE A 149 0.29 -5.09 -4.65
CA PHE A 149 0.35 -4.22 -3.47
C PHE A 149 -0.27 -4.90 -2.25
N GLU A 150 -1.43 -5.55 -2.41
CA GLU A 150 -2.09 -6.35 -1.36
C GLU A 150 -1.14 -7.44 -0.85
N VAL A 151 -0.47 -8.17 -1.75
CA VAL A 151 0.52 -9.20 -1.38
C VAL A 151 1.72 -8.61 -0.66
N LEU A 152 2.26 -7.46 -1.12
CA LEU A 152 3.39 -6.80 -0.45
C LEU A 152 3.05 -6.44 1.00
N VAL A 153 1.90 -5.78 1.22
CA VAL A 153 1.44 -5.40 2.57
C VAL A 153 1.24 -6.65 3.43
N LYS A 154 0.65 -7.72 2.87
CA LYS A 154 0.50 -9.02 3.55
C LYS A 154 1.84 -9.57 4.01
N LEU A 155 2.83 -9.62 3.12
CA LEU A 155 4.17 -10.16 3.42
C LEU A 155 4.87 -9.36 4.52
N ILE A 156 4.76 -8.02 4.50
CA ILE A 156 5.32 -7.16 5.56
C ILE A 156 4.67 -7.47 6.91
N ILE A 157 3.34 -7.56 6.96
CA ILE A 157 2.60 -7.88 8.19
C ILE A 157 3.00 -9.28 8.72
N LYS A 158 3.18 -10.27 7.83
CA LYS A 158 3.64 -11.61 8.20
C LYS A 158 5.08 -11.61 8.72
N GLU A 159 5.97 -10.81 8.13
CA GLU A 159 7.35 -10.67 8.60
C GLU A 159 7.40 -10.14 10.03
N LEU A 160 6.46 -9.26 10.41
CA LEU A 160 6.29 -8.76 11.77
C LEU A 160 5.70 -9.79 12.75
N GLY A 161 5.50 -11.04 12.33
CA GLY A 161 5.03 -12.13 13.18
C GLY A 161 3.52 -12.16 13.39
N MET A 162 2.77 -11.43 12.58
CA MET A 162 1.31 -11.55 12.55
C MET A 162 0.91 -12.66 11.59
N GLU A 163 -0.19 -13.32 11.91
CA GLU A 163 -0.89 -14.14 10.94
C GLU A 163 -1.79 -13.21 10.13
N CYS A 164 -1.76 -13.33 8.79
CA CYS A 164 -2.44 -12.38 7.90
C CYS A 164 -2.81 -13.08 6.59
N GLU A 165 -4.10 -13.20 6.31
CA GLU A 165 -4.61 -13.83 5.09
C GLU A 165 -5.83 -13.10 4.52
N PRO A 166 -6.05 -13.14 3.20
CA PRO A 166 -7.34 -12.74 2.65
C PRO A 166 -8.44 -13.69 3.16
N ARG A 167 -9.66 -13.19 3.33
CA ARG A 167 -10.78 -14.01 3.80
C ARG A 167 -12.09 -13.61 3.15
N THR A 168 -12.86 -14.60 2.73
CA THR A 168 -14.28 -14.40 2.38
C THR A 168 -15.14 -14.78 3.57
N VAL A 169 -16.00 -13.88 4.04
CA VAL A 169 -16.97 -14.15 5.11
C VAL A 169 -18.39 -14.00 4.58
N ASN A 170 -19.29 -14.90 4.99
CA ASN A 170 -20.70 -14.87 4.59
C ASN A 170 -21.54 -14.63 5.84
N LEU A 171 -22.09 -13.42 5.98
CA LEU A 171 -22.85 -13.02 7.16
C LEU A 171 -24.35 -13.14 6.90
N PRO A 172 -25.13 -13.80 7.78
CA PRO A 172 -26.58 -13.84 7.65
C PRO A 172 -27.18 -12.43 7.83
N ILE A 173 -28.25 -12.13 7.10
CA ILE A 173 -28.99 -10.88 7.28
C ILE A 173 -30.01 -11.06 8.41
N PRO A 174 -29.96 -10.26 9.48
CA PRO A 174 -30.91 -10.37 10.59
C PRO A 174 -32.36 -10.32 10.12
N ASN A 175 -33.20 -11.22 10.66
CA ASN A 175 -34.62 -11.33 10.34
C ASN A 175 -34.95 -11.66 8.87
N GLN A 176 -33.99 -12.16 8.09
CA GLN A 176 -34.19 -12.60 6.70
C GLN A 176 -33.63 -14.02 6.50
N PRO A 177 -34.38 -15.07 6.90
CA PRO A 177 -33.93 -16.46 6.79
C PRO A 177 -33.50 -16.82 5.36
N GLY A 178 -32.34 -17.47 5.22
CA GLY A 178 -31.78 -17.88 3.92
C GLY A 178 -31.00 -16.80 3.17
N TYR A 179 -31.05 -15.54 3.61
CA TYR A 179 -30.25 -14.46 3.02
C TYR A 179 -28.92 -14.27 3.75
N SER A 180 -27.85 -14.17 2.98
CA SER A 180 -26.52 -13.84 3.49
C SER A 180 -25.82 -12.83 2.59
N MET A 181 -24.90 -12.07 3.17
CA MET A 181 -24.07 -11.09 2.48
C MET A 181 -22.62 -11.57 2.51
N SER A 182 -22.03 -11.69 1.33
CA SER A 182 -20.63 -12.10 1.17
C SER A 182 -19.71 -10.89 1.16
N TYR A 183 -18.62 -10.97 1.90
CA TYR A 183 -17.57 -9.95 1.93
C TYR A 183 -16.24 -10.59 1.58
N GLU A 184 -15.59 -10.06 0.55
CA GLU A 184 -14.21 -10.38 0.19
C GLU A 184 -13.28 -9.38 0.88
N LEU A 185 -12.62 -9.83 1.94
CA LEU A 185 -11.72 -9.01 2.74
C LEU A 185 -10.29 -9.16 2.22
N ASP A 186 -9.65 -8.03 1.90
CA ASP A 186 -8.29 -8.03 1.33
C ASP A 186 -7.30 -8.70 2.29
N LEU A 187 -7.34 -8.30 3.57
CA LEU A 187 -6.52 -8.85 4.65
C LEU A 187 -7.36 -9.00 5.93
N VAL A 188 -7.19 -10.12 6.61
CA VAL A 188 -7.59 -10.31 8.00
C VAL A 188 -6.35 -10.75 8.77
N PHE A 189 -6.02 -10.05 9.85
CA PHE A 189 -4.80 -10.33 10.60
C PHE A 189 -4.96 -10.26 12.11
N SER A 190 -4.11 -11.02 12.82
CA SER A 190 -4.05 -11.05 14.28
C SER A 190 -2.71 -11.63 14.77
N LYS A 191 -2.40 -11.42 16.06
CA LYS A 191 -1.23 -12.05 16.71
C LYS A 191 -1.41 -13.55 16.99
N ASN A 192 -2.64 -14.07 17.01
CA ASN A 192 -2.93 -15.43 17.46
C ASN A 192 -3.35 -16.33 16.30
N LYS A 193 -2.48 -17.29 15.96
CA LYS A 193 -2.68 -18.26 14.89
C LYS A 193 -3.95 -19.07 15.01
N ALA A 194 -4.33 -19.46 16.24
CA ALA A 194 -5.52 -20.27 16.47
C ALA A 194 -6.80 -19.56 16.02
N ILE A 195 -6.83 -18.23 16.07
CA ILE A 195 -8.01 -17.41 15.72
C ILE A 195 -8.19 -17.34 14.20
N LEU A 196 -7.10 -17.21 13.45
CA LEU A 196 -7.19 -17.18 11.98
C LEU A 196 -7.52 -18.55 11.38
N THR A 197 -7.14 -19.64 12.06
CA THR A 197 -7.38 -21.02 11.63
C THR A 197 -8.63 -21.65 12.21
N SER A 198 -9.22 -21.08 13.28
CA SER A 198 -10.46 -21.60 13.84
C SER A 198 -11.57 -21.52 12.80
N GLU A 199 -12.44 -22.53 12.74
CA GLU A 199 -13.65 -22.59 11.89
C GLU A 199 -14.70 -21.53 12.25
N THR A 200 -14.29 -20.35 12.74
CA THR A 200 -15.17 -19.24 13.00
C THR A 200 -15.73 -18.78 11.67
N LYS A 201 -17.02 -19.03 11.45
CA LYS A 201 -17.77 -18.55 10.27
C LYS A 201 -17.67 -17.03 10.07
N PHE A 202 -17.30 -16.29 11.12
CA PHE A 202 -17.28 -14.84 11.19
C PHE A 202 -15.93 -14.31 11.68
N ILE A 203 -15.74 -13.00 11.54
CA ILE A 203 -14.57 -12.28 12.04
C ILE A 203 -14.55 -12.38 13.58
N HIS A 204 -13.41 -12.67 14.19
CA HIS A 204 -13.23 -12.70 15.65
C HIS A 204 -13.00 -11.28 16.20
N PRO A 205 -13.39 -10.94 17.45
CA PRO A 205 -13.22 -9.59 18.02
C PRO A 205 -11.78 -9.06 18.06
N THR A 206 -10.79 -9.96 18.10
CA THR A 206 -9.36 -9.60 18.13
C THR A 206 -8.72 -9.56 16.74
N GLU A 207 -9.47 -9.90 15.69
CA GLU A 207 -9.00 -9.79 14.32
C GLU A 207 -9.20 -8.37 13.81
N ILE A 208 -8.25 -7.93 12.97
CA ILE A 208 -8.31 -6.65 12.28
C ILE A 208 -8.53 -6.92 10.81
N VAL A 209 -9.46 -6.20 10.21
CA VAL A 209 -9.68 -6.19 8.77
C VAL A 209 -8.82 -5.07 8.16
N GLY A 210 -7.97 -5.41 7.21
CA GLY A 210 -7.21 -4.45 6.41
C GLY A 210 -7.79 -4.36 5.01
N SER A 211 -8.16 -3.15 4.57
CA SER A 211 -8.35 -2.88 3.14
C SER A 211 -7.11 -2.24 2.54
N VAL A 212 -6.62 -2.78 1.44
CA VAL A 212 -5.39 -2.32 0.79
C VAL A 212 -5.70 -1.93 -0.64
N LYS A 213 -5.37 -0.71 -1.04
CA LYS A 213 -5.64 -0.21 -2.39
C LYS A 213 -4.50 0.70 -2.86
N THR A 214 -4.21 0.73 -4.15
CA THR A 214 -3.17 1.65 -4.66
C THR A 214 -3.59 3.11 -4.56
N THR A 215 -4.87 3.42 -4.79
CA THR A 215 -5.43 4.77 -4.66
C THR A 215 -6.79 4.70 -3.98
N SER A 216 -7.15 5.72 -3.19
CA SER A 216 -8.39 5.71 -2.43
C SER A 216 -9.58 6.05 -3.31
N LYS A 217 -9.59 7.23 -3.95
CA LYS A 217 -10.67 7.70 -4.84
C LYS A 217 -12.06 7.48 -4.21
N ASP A 218 -13.00 6.97 -5.00
CA ASP A 218 -14.32 6.46 -4.60
C ASP A 218 -14.26 5.15 -3.81
N ARG A 219 -13.14 4.44 -3.77
CA ARG A 219 -13.02 3.18 -3.03
C ARG A 219 -12.95 3.38 -1.53
N ILE A 220 -12.58 4.58 -1.06
CA ILE A 220 -12.62 4.89 0.37
C ILE A 220 -14.04 4.79 0.93
N ASP A 221 -15.03 5.20 0.13
CA ASP A 221 -16.47 5.13 0.43
C ASP A 221 -16.86 3.68 0.77
N LYS A 222 -16.34 2.71 -0.01
CA LYS A 222 -16.56 1.27 0.22
C LYS A 222 -15.99 0.80 1.55
N VAL A 223 -14.79 1.23 1.94
CA VAL A 223 -14.17 0.76 3.20
C VAL A 223 -14.99 1.18 4.42
N PHE A 224 -15.50 2.42 4.42
CA PHE A 224 -16.40 2.89 5.48
C PHE A 224 -17.73 2.13 5.50
N LEU A 225 -18.32 1.90 4.32
CA LEU A 225 -19.57 1.15 4.20
C LEU A 225 -19.41 -0.29 4.67
N ASP A 226 -18.32 -0.96 4.29
CA ASP A 226 -18.00 -2.32 4.71
C ASP A 226 -17.83 -2.38 6.24
N LYS A 227 -17.06 -1.48 6.85
CA LYS A 227 -16.95 -1.40 8.33
C LYS A 227 -18.33 -1.27 8.97
N PHE A 228 -19.13 -0.33 8.49
CA PHE A 228 -20.46 -0.05 9.05
C PHE A 228 -21.38 -1.28 8.96
N LEU A 229 -21.50 -1.89 7.78
CA LEU A 229 -22.39 -3.03 7.56
C LEU A 229 -21.89 -4.29 8.28
N LEU A 230 -20.59 -4.59 8.24
CA LEU A 230 -20.02 -5.72 8.98
C LEU A 230 -20.29 -5.57 10.48
N SER A 231 -20.06 -4.38 11.04
CA SER A 231 -20.30 -4.11 12.46
C SER A 231 -21.77 -4.33 12.83
N ARG A 232 -22.69 -3.85 11.96
CA ARG A 232 -24.13 -4.01 12.15
C ARG A 232 -24.58 -5.46 12.05
N LEU A 233 -24.07 -6.22 11.08
CA LEU A 233 -24.42 -7.63 10.87
C LEU A 233 -23.85 -8.53 11.97
N LEU A 234 -22.68 -8.19 12.52
CA LEU A 234 -22.06 -8.92 13.63
C LEU A 234 -22.58 -8.50 15.01
N GLY A 235 -23.32 -7.39 15.09
CA GLY A 235 -23.85 -6.85 16.35
C GLY A 235 -22.77 -6.28 17.28
N ARG A 236 -21.59 -5.94 16.77
CA ARG A 236 -20.44 -5.40 17.51
C ARG A 236 -19.53 -4.60 16.59
N ASP A 237 -18.74 -3.70 17.14
CA ASP A 237 -17.72 -3.00 16.34
C ASP A 237 -16.63 -3.97 15.87
N ILE A 238 -16.07 -3.69 14.70
CA ILE A 238 -14.91 -4.40 14.15
C ILE A 238 -13.77 -3.43 13.90
N LYS A 239 -12.54 -3.89 14.14
CA LYS A 239 -11.35 -3.10 13.84
C LYS A 239 -11.09 -3.15 12.34
N VAL A 240 -11.12 -1.99 11.67
CA VAL A 240 -10.85 -1.87 10.23
C VAL A 240 -9.82 -0.78 9.98
N VAL A 241 -8.75 -1.15 9.27
CA VAL A 241 -7.73 -0.21 8.79
C VAL A 241 -7.76 -0.12 7.27
N ALA A 242 -7.38 1.03 6.73
CA ALA A 242 -7.20 1.25 5.30
C ALA A 242 -5.75 1.61 4.99
N VAL A 243 -5.14 0.95 4.01
CA VAL A 243 -3.77 1.22 3.54
C VAL A 243 -3.82 1.59 2.07
N PHE A 244 -3.30 2.78 1.76
CA PHE A 244 -3.22 3.30 0.41
C PHE A 244 -1.77 3.51 -0.01
N LEU A 245 -1.46 3.26 -1.28
CA LEU A 245 -0.12 3.64 -1.78
C LEU A 245 -0.02 5.16 -1.89
N HIS A 246 -0.92 5.79 -2.65
CA HIS A 246 -0.91 7.24 -2.89
C HIS A 246 -2.27 7.73 -3.41
N ASP A 247 -2.51 9.03 -3.46
CA ASP A 247 -3.68 9.63 -4.15
C ASP A 247 -3.25 10.64 -5.22
N VAL A 248 -2.57 10.12 -6.24
CA VAL A 248 -1.99 10.90 -7.33
C VAL A 248 -2.49 10.35 -8.66
N GLN A 249 -2.90 11.26 -9.55
CA GLN A 249 -3.20 10.92 -10.93
C GLN A 249 -2.59 11.94 -11.89
N ARG A 250 -2.32 11.50 -13.12
CA ARG A 250 -1.90 12.40 -14.21
C ARG A 250 -2.97 13.44 -14.49
N ALA A 251 -2.53 14.62 -14.87
CA ALA A 251 -3.38 15.73 -15.28
C ALA A 251 -2.70 16.51 -16.40
N VAL A 252 -3.52 17.16 -17.23
CA VAL A 252 -3.03 18.18 -18.16
C VAL A 252 -3.00 19.53 -17.43
N LYS A 253 -1.88 20.25 -17.53
CA LYS A 253 -1.69 21.59 -16.94
C LYS A 253 -1.18 22.52 -18.01
N GLY A 254 -2.03 23.46 -18.44
CA GLY A 254 -1.77 24.25 -19.64
C GLY A 254 -1.57 23.34 -20.86
N LYS A 255 -0.41 23.47 -21.53
CA LYS A 255 -0.03 22.63 -22.68
C LYS A 255 0.76 21.37 -22.31
N SER A 256 1.01 21.12 -21.02
CA SER A 256 1.81 19.98 -20.55
C SER A 256 0.93 18.82 -20.08
N ILE A 257 1.28 17.60 -20.52
CA ILE A 257 0.66 16.35 -20.07
C ILE A 257 1.29 15.78 -18.78
N PHE A 258 2.31 16.44 -18.25
CA PHE A 258 3.08 16.00 -17.07
C PHE A 258 2.55 16.61 -15.76
N GLY A 259 1.32 17.14 -15.76
CA GLY A 259 0.68 17.59 -14.53
C GLY A 259 0.23 16.43 -13.65
N ILE A 260 -0.03 16.73 -12.38
CA ILE A 260 -0.69 15.81 -11.45
C ILE A 260 -1.86 16.50 -10.74
N ASN A 261 -2.83 15.71 -10.30
CA ASN A 261 -3.91 16.11 -9.40
C ASN A 261 -4.03 15.10 -8.25
N SER A 262 -4.53 15.56 -7.10
CA SER A 262 -4.96 14.69 -6.01
C SER A 262 -6.21 13.91 -6.42
N THR A 263 -6.33 12.66 -5.96
CA THR A 263 -7.56 11.86 -6.10
C THR A 263 -8.29 11.65 -4.79
N PHE A 264 -7.75 12.20 -3.71
CA PHE A 264 -8.34 12.10 -2.39
C PHE A 264 -9.62 12.95 -2.31
N LYS A 265 -10.70 12.35 -1.80
CA LYS A 265 -11.98 13.04 -1.61
C LYS A 265 -12.11 13.54 -0.16
N THR A 266 -11.41 14.62 0.18
CA THR A 266 -11.34 15.20 1.54
C THR A 266 -12.70 15.31 2.24
N ASN A 267 -13.70 15.92 1.57
CA ASN A 267 -15.01 16.15 2.19
C ASN A 267 -15.80 14.85 2.40
N HIS A 268 -15.67 13.88 1.50
CA HIS A 268 -16.30 12.56 1.67
C HIS A 268 -15.65 11.84 2.85
N PHE A 269 -14.32 11.82 2.91
CA PHE A 269 -13.57 11.18 3.98
C PHE A 269 -13.94 11.76 5.36
N LEU A 270 -13.91 13.09 5.51
CA LEU A 270 -14.30 13.76 6.75
C LEU A 270 -15.78 13.53 7.07
N GLY A 271 -16.64 13.58 6.06
CA GLY A 271 -18.06 13.28 6.19
C GLY A 271 -18.31 11.89 6.75
N TYR A 272 -17.67 10.84 6.20
CA TYR A 272 -17.82 9.47 6.69
C TYR A 272 -17.19 9.27 8.07
N THR A 273 -16.06 9.91 8.35
CA THR A 273 -15.41 9.83 9.65
C THR A 273 -16.30 10.36 10.77
N VAL A 274 -17.11 11.39 10.49
CA VAL A 274 -18.03 12.00 11.46
C VAL A 274 -19.41 11.34 11.45
N ALA A 275 -19.95 11.02 10.28
CA ALA A 275 -21.35 10.60 10.12
C ALA A 275 -21.57 9.07 10.10
N LEU A 276 -20.52 8.28 9.83
CA LEU A 276 -20.56 6.81 9.88
C LEU A 276 -19.70 6.30 11.04
N ASN A 277 -19.05 5.15 10.87
CA ASN A 277 -18.10 4.61 11.83
C ASN A 277 -16.69 5.03 11.41
N LYS A 278 -15.98 5.72 12.30
CA LYS A 278 -14.56 6.03 12.13
C LYS A 278 -13.75 4.73 11.91
N LEU A 279 -12.87 4.72 10.91
CA LEU A 279 -11.89 3.64 10.74
C LEU A 279 -10.84 3.68 11.85
N ASP A 280 -10.31 2.52 12.22
CA ASP A 280 -9.31 2.38 13.28
C ASP A 280 -7.93 2.86 12.84
N GLY A 281 -7.73 3.09 11.55
CA GLY A 281 -6.55 3.73 11.00
C GLY A 281 -6.60 3.88 9.49
N VAL A 282 -6.04 4.97 8.98
CA VAL A 282 -5.94 5.26 7.54
C VAL A 282 -4.52 5.66 7.24
N TYR A 283 -3.88 4.90 6.37
CA TYR A 283 -2.44 4.99 6.16
C TYR A 283 -2.11 5.18 4.69
N TYR A 284 -1.16 6.07 4.40
CA TYR A 284 -0.62 6.28 3.05
C TYR A 284 0.89 6.06 3.04
N VAL A 285 1.40 5.38 2.02
CA VAL A 285 2.86 5.33 1.80
C VAL A 285 3.36 6.69 1.31
N ASP A 286 2.64 7.31 0.36
CA ASP A 286 2.86 8.66 -0.16
C ASP A 286 1.65 9.56 0.18
N PRO A 287 1.57 10.07 1.43
CA PRO A 287 0.50 10.99 1.83
C PRO A 287 0.62 12.32 1.07
N ARG A 288 -0.52 12.88 0.64
CA ARG A 288 -0.55 14.20 0.00
C ARG A 288 -0.26 15.29 1.03
N PRO A 289 0.35 16.43 0.64
CA PRO A 289 0.66 17.52 1.57
C PRO A 289 -0.55 18.01 2.39
N GLU A 290 -1.75 17.99 1.80
CA GLU A 290 -2.99 18.36 2.48
C GLU A 290 -3.35 17.42 3.64
N MET A 291 -2.98 16.14 3.58
CA MET A 291 -3.25 15.14 4.62
C MET A 291 -2.41 15.36 5.87
N THR A 292 -1.24 15.99 5.75
CA THR A 292 -0.35 16.28 6.87
C THR A 292 -0.47 17.72 7.37
N SER A 293 -0.75 18.67 6.48
CA SER A 293 -0.87 20.10 6.84
C SER A 293 -2.24 20.50 7.39
N ASN A 294 -3.32 19.80 7.02
CA ASN A 294 -4.66 20.06 7.58
C ASN A 294 -4.83 19.32 8.91
N PRO A 295 -5.05 20.00 10.05
CA PRO A 295 -5.14 19.36 11.37
C PRO A 295 -6.20 18.25 11.45
N LYS A 296 -7.39 18.48 10.86
CA LYS A 296 -8.49 17.50 10.87
C LYS A 296 -8.15 16.25 10.09
N LEU A 297 -7.41 16.37 8.99
CA LEU A 297 -6.96 15.22 8.22
C LEU A 297 -5.79 14.53 8.91
N ALA A 298 -4.82 15.30 9.40
CA ALA A 298 -3.64 14.79 10.06
C ALA A 298 -4.03 13.94 11.28
N GLU A 299 -5.09 14.28 12.03
CA GLU A 299 -5.59 13.45 13.13
C GLU A 299 -6.04 12.04 12.71
N GLN A 300 -6.51 11.88 11.47
CA GLN A 300 -7.17 10.66 10.98
C GLN A 300 -6.30 9.87 10.00
N VAL A 301 -5.37 10.54 9.32
CA VAL A 301 -4.51 9.98 8.27
C VAL A 301 -3.06 10.02 8.72
N ARG A 302 -2.38 8.87 8.65
CA ARG A 302 -0.96 8.73 9.00
C ARG A 302 -0.18 8.14 7.84
N ASP A 303 1.15 8.18 7.91
CA ASP A 303 1.99 7.43 6.99
C ASP A 303 1.98 5.93 7.32
N PHE A 304 2.37 5.10 6.36
CA PHE A 304 2.39 3.65 6.52
C PHE A 304 3.48 3.19 7.50
N GLN A 305 4.58 3.91 7.61
CA GLN A 305 5.57 3.68 8.64
C GLN A 305 4.99 3.75 10.07
N LYS A 306 4.10 4.71 10.35
CA LYS A 306 3.40 4.83 11.64
C LYS A 306 2.53 3.61 11.94
N PHE A 307 1.86 3.07 10.92
CA PHE A 307 1.13 1.80 11.06
C PHE A 307 2.06 0.69 11.55
N LEU A 308 3.21 0.49 10.90
CA LEU A 308 4.13 -0.60 11.25
C LEU A 308 4.79 -0.41 12.62
N THR A 309 5.14 0.82 12.97
CA THR A 309 5.96 1.12 14.16
C THR A 309 5.15 1.31 15.44
N VAL A 310 3.86 1.64 15.34
CA VAL A 310 3.01 1.94 16.51
C VAL A 310 1.64 1.28 16.42
N ASP A 311 0.87 1.59 15.38
CA ASP A 311 -0.57 1.35 15.43
C ASP A 311 -0.89 -0.14 15.26
N LEU A 312 -0.12 -0.88 14.45
CA LEU A 312 -0.24 -2.34 14.32
C LEU A 312 -0.14 -3.04 15.68
N TRP A 313 0.81 -2.63 16.53
CA TRP A 313 1.03 -3.22 17.84
C TRP A 313 -0.06 -2.84 18.83
N THR A 314 -0.56 -1.61 18.75
CA THR A 314 -1.65 -1.12 19.58
C THR A 314 -2.97 -1.82 19.22
N LEU A 315 -3.28 -1.94 17.92
CA LEU A 315 -4.50 -2.56 17.42
C LEU A 315 -4.58 -4.06 17.73
N THR A 316 -3.43 -4.73 17.77
CA THR A 316 -3.31 -6.18 18.02
C THR A 316 -3.15 -6.56 19.49
N LYS A 317 -3.15 -5.60 20.41
CA LYS A 317 -3.25 -5.91 21.85
C LYS A 317 -4.63 -6.48 22.15
N THR A 318 -4.65 -7.62 22.83
CA THR A 318 -5.83 -8.11 23.54
C THR A 318 -5.92 -7.35 24.86
N ASP A 319 -7.06 -6.71 25.11
CA ASP A 319 -7.38 -6.23 26.46
C ASP A 319 -7.33 -7.44 27.39
N HIS A 320 -6.49 -7.36 28.43
CA HIS A 320 -6.34 -8.40 29.45
C HIS A 320 -7.40 -8.24 30.53
#